data_AF-A0A3D1IL16-F1
#
_entry.id   AF-A0A3D1IL16-F1
#
_cell.length_a   1.000
_cell.length_b   1.000
_cell.length_c   1.000
_cell.angle_alpha   90.00
_cell.angle_beta   90.00
_cell.angle_gamma   90.00
#
_symmetry.space_group_name_H-M   'P 1'
#
loop_
_entity.id
_entity.type
_entity.pdbx_description
1 polymer ?
#
loop_
_entity_poly.entity_id
_entity_poly.type
_entity_poly.pdbx_seq_one_letter_code
_entity_poly.pdbx_strand_id
1 'polypeptide(L)'
;MAYIDEIAQHDGQTVTVKGWLHNRRSSGKLHFLTVRDGTGFIQAVMSKATVGETQFAQAGHLGQETAIVIEGAVRADARAPGGYEMDVTDLEVVGPATDYPITPKSHGVDFLLDRRHLWIRSERQHAVLRVRHTVINAVRDFFNQRGFILADTPVFTPAACEGTTTLFPVSYFDTTAYLTQSGQLYNEA
;
A
#
# COMPACT_ATOMS: atom_id res chain seq x y z
N MET A 1 9.15 -3.48 -17.93
CA MET A 1 8.70 -3.43 -16.52
C MET A 1 7.68 -2.31 -16.42
N ALA A 2 6.55 -2.54 -15.76
CA ALA A 2 5.47 -1.56 -15.60
C ALA A 2 4.95 -1.56 -14.16
N TYR A 3 4.42 -0.43 -13.71
CA TYR A 3 3.67 -0.29 -12.46
C TYR A 3 2.17 -0.42 -12.72
N ILE A 4 1.42 -0.90 -11.73
CA ILE A 4 -0.01 -1.18 -11.87
C ILE A 4 -0.82 0.11 -12.11
N ASP A 5 -0.45 1.24 -11.50
CA ASP A 5 -1.15 2.52 -11.72
C ASP A 5 -0.95 3.11 -13.13
N GLU A 6 0.06 2.64 -13.86
CA GLU A 6 0.34 3.02 -15.24
C GLU A 6 -0.13 1.98 -16.27
N ILE A 7 -0.76 0.89 -15.83
CA ILE A 7 -1.02 -0.29 -16.68
C ILE A 7 -1.84 0.02 -17.94
N ALA A 8 -2.72 1.02 -17.88
CA ALA A 8 -3.54 1.45 -19.01
C ALA A 8 -2.70 1.94 -20.21
N GLN A 9 -1.47 2.41 -19.97
CA GLN A 9 -0.55 2.86 -21.02
C GLN A 9 0.09 1.69 -21.79
N HIS A 10 -0.12 0.46 -21.32
CA HIS A 10 0.51 -0.75 -21.83
C HIS A 10 -0.49 -1.73 -22.46
N ASP A 11 -1.71 -1.29 -22.80
CA ASP A 11 -2.71 -2.15 -23.45
C ASP A 11 -2.16 -2.86 -24.69
N GLY A 12 -2.36 -4.18 -24.75
CA GLY A 12 -1.84 -5.05 -25.81
C GLY A 12 -0.33 -5.34 -25.75
N GLN A 13 0.40 -4.79 -24.78
CA GLN A 13 1.85 -5.00 -24.63
C GLN A 13 2.14 -6.08 -23.58
N THR A 14 3.22 -6.82 -23.79
CA THR A 14 3.79 -7.69 -22.77
C THR A 14 4.62 -6.86 -21.79
N VAL A 15 4.29 -6.96 -20.50
CA VAL A 15 4.99 -6.26 -19.44
C VAL A 15 5.38 -7.20 -18.31
N THR A 16 6.34 -6.76 -17.51
CA THR A 16 6.73 -7.42 -16.26
C THR A 16 6.24 -6.60 -15.08
N VAL A 17 5.48 -7.22 -14.18
CA VAL A 17 5.04 -6.64 -12.90
C VAL A 17 5.74 -7.37 -11.75
N LYS A 18 6.32 -6.61 -10.82
CA LYS A 18 6.97 -7.13 -9.61
C LYS A 18 6.13 -6.74 -8.41
N GLY A 19 5.74 -7.69 -7.58
CA GLY A 19 4.83 -7.40 -6.49
C GLY A 19 4.59 -8.58 -5.55
N TRP A 20 3.42 -8.57 -4.92
CA TRP A 20 3.00 -9.56 -3.96
C TRP A 20 1.64 -10.12 -4.34
N LEU A 21 1.47 -11.43 -4.16
CA LEU A 21 0.17 -12.08 -4.28
C LEU A 21 -0.76 -11.57 -3.18
N HIS A 22 -1.75 -10.77 -3.53
CA HIS A 22 -2.74 -10.27 -2.58
C HIS A 22 -3.83 -11.32 -2.29
N ASN A 23 -4.32 -11.96 -3.34
CA ASN A 23 -5.35 -13.00 -3.24
C ASN A 23 -5.24 -13.96 -4.43
N ARG A 24 -5.75 -15.18 -4.28
CA ARG A 24 -5.83 -16.17 -5.34
C ARG A 24 -7.20 -16.84 -5.36
N ARG A 25 -7.77 -16.95 -6.55
CA ARG A 25 -8.91 -17.83 -6.84
C ARG A 25 -8.55 -18.80 -7.96
N SER A 26 -9.20 -19.95 -8.00
CA SER A 26 -8.98 -20.98 -9.03
C SER A 26 -10.30 -21.44 -9.60
N SER A 27 -10.34 -21.66 -10.92
CA SER A 27 -11.49 -22.23 -11.61
C SER A 27 -11.02 -23.10 -12.77
N GLY A 28 -11.19 -24.42 -12.63
CA GLY A 28 -10.75 -25.38 -13.64
C GLY A 28 -9.25 -25.25 -13.97
N LYS A 29 -8.94 -24.83 -15.21
CA LYS A 29 -7.58 -24.66 -15.73
C LYS A 29 -7.04 -23.22 -15.63
N LEU A 30 -7.69 -22.38 -14.83
CA LEU A 30 -7.33 -20.98 -14.63
C LEU A 30 -7.05 -20.67 -13.15
N HIS A 31 -6.01 -19.86 -12.93
CA HIS A 31 -5.79 -19.14 -11.69
C HIS A 31 -6.03 -17.64 -11.92
N PHE A 32 -6.77 -17.02 -11.01
CA PHE A 32 -6.98 -15.58 -10.95
C PHE A 32 -6.18 -15.07 -9.76
N LEU A 33 -5.04 -14.46 -10.04
CA LEU A 33 -4.14 -13.89 -9.05
C LEU A 33 -4.46 -12.40 -8.94
N THR A 34 -4.81 -11.91 -7.75
CA THR A 34 -4.81 -10.47 -7.49
C THR A 34 -3.42 -10.11 -7.00
N VAL A 35 -2.76 -9.19 -7.69
CA VAL A 35 -1.36 -8.84 -7.46
C VAL A 35 -1.28 -7.37 -7.09
N ARG A 36 -0.50 -7.04 -6.06
CA ARG A 36 -0.22 -5.66 -5.67
C ARG A 36 1.27 -5.35 -5.81
N ASP A 37 1.61 -4.15 -6.23
CA ASP A 37 3.00 -3.68 -6.34
C ASP A 37 3.27 -2.47 -5.42
N GLY A 38 2.23 -1.97 -4.74
CA GLY A 38 2.28 -0.77 -3.91
C GLY A 38 1.75 0.49 -4.61
N THR A 39 1.62 0.48 -5.94
CA THR A 39 0.91 1.51 -6.70
C THR A 39 -0.56 1.16 -6.86
N GLY A 40 -0.88 -0.12 -7.05
CA GLY A 40 -2.27 -0.58 -7.17
C GLY A 40 -2.45 -2.08 -6.98
N PHE A 41 -3.58 -2.56 -7.46
CA PHE A 41 -3.97 -3.96 -7.50
C PHE A 41 -4.42 -4.31 -8.92
N ILE A 42 -3.97 -5.44 -9.45
CA ILE A 42 -4.34 -5.91 -10.79
C ILE A 42 -4.75 -7.38 -10.74
N GLN A 43 -5.73 -7.75 -11.56
CA GLN A 43 -6.02 -9.16 -11.83
C GLN A 43 -5.05 -9.69 -12.88
N ALA A 44 -4.34 -10.76 -12.53
CA ALA A 44 -3.48 -11.52 -13.42
C ALA A 44 -4.09 -12.91 -13.63
N VAL A 45 -4.48 -13.21 -14.87
CA VAL A 45 -5.13 -14.45 -15.28
C VAL A 45 -4.06 -15.40 -15.79
N MET A 46 -3.90 -16.53 -15.12
CA MET A 46 -2.91 -17.54 -15.47
C MET A 46 -3.60 -18.81 -15.96
N SER A 47 -3.30 -19.20 -17.20
CA SER A 47 -3.84 -20.41 -17.82
C SER A 47 -2.82 -21.54 -17.78
N LYS A 48 -3.27 -22.76 -17.41
CA LYS A 48 -2.43 -23.96 -17.42
C LYS A 48 -1.84 -24.26 -18.80
N ALA A 49 -2.55 -23.92 -19.87
CA ALA A 49 -2.10 -24.13 -21.24
C ALA A 49 -0.93 -23.20 -21.61
N THR A 50 -0.89 -21.99 -21.03
CA THR A 50 0.14 -20.98 -21.30
C THR A 50 1.40 -21.24 -20.50
N VAL A 51 1.29 -21.41 -19.18
CA VAL A 51 2.45 -21.50 -18.27
C VAL A 51 2.94 -22.94 -18.02
N GLY A 52 2.20 -23.94 -18.50
CA GLY A 52 2.49 -25.36 -18.28
C GLY A 52 2.12 -25.87 -16.88
N GLU A 53 2.22 -27.19 -16.68
CA GLU A 53 1.82 -27.87 -15.42
C GLU A 53 2.60 -27.35 -14.21
N THR A 54 3.92 -27.23 -14.34
CA THR A 54 4.80 -26.95 -13.21
C THR A 54 4.53 -25.58 -12.59
N GLN A 55 4.51 -24.51 -13.40
CA GLN A 55 4.23 -23.17 -12.92
C GLN A 55 2.77 -23.04 -12.45
N PHE A 56 1.83 -23.66 -13.16
CA PHE A 56 0.42 -23.66 -12.76
C PHE A 56 0.23 -24.32 -11.38
N ALA A 57 0.83 -25.48 -11.15
CA ALA A 57 0.80 -26.16 -9.85
C ALA A 57 1.46 -25.30 -8.75
N GLN A 58 2.61 -24.67 -9.03
CA GLN A 58 3.27 -23.76 -8.09
C GLN A 58 2.38 -22.58 -7.70
N ALA A 59 1.75 -21.91 -8.68
CA ALA A 59 0.78 -20.83 -8.45
C ALA A 59 -0.39 -21.28 -7.57
N GLY A 60 -0.82 -22.54 -7.73
CA GLY A 60 -1.86 -23.22 -6.94
C GLY A 60 -1.53 -23.46 -5.47
N HIS A 61 -0.29 -23.21 -5.03
CA HIS A 61 0.14 -23.35 -3.63
C HIS A 61 0.72 -22.08 -2.99
N LEU A 62 0.81 -20.96 -3.72
CA LEU A 62 1.33 -19.71 -3.16
C LEU A 62 0.44 -19.16 -2.02
N GLY A 63 1.10 -18.77 -0.92
CA GLY A 63 0.46 -18.07 0.19
C GLY A 63 0.27 -16.58 -0.11
N GLN A 64 -0.71 -15.97 0.56
CA GLN A 64 -0.90 -14.51 0.54
C GLN A 64 0.40 -13.80 0.97
N GLU A 65 0.70 -12.68 0.31
CA GLU A 65 1.94 -11.89 0.46
C GLU A 65 3.22 -12.59 -0.05
N THR A 66 3.10 -13.67 -0.81
CA THR A 66 4.25 -14.21 -1.56
C THR A 66 4.75 -13.17 -2.56
N ALA A 67 6.05 -12.87 -2.52
CA ALA A 67 6.69 -11.98 -3.48
C ALA A 67 6.90 -12.69 -4.81
N ILE A 68 6.41 -12.10 -5.89
CA ILE A 68 6.37 -12.69 -7.22
C ILE A 68 6.81 -11.67 -8.28
N VAL A 69 7.37 -12.19 -9.37
CA VAL A 69 7.49 -11.48 -10.65
C VAL A 69 6.61 -12.22 -11.64
N ILE A 70 5.79 -11.46 -12.36
CA ILE A 70 4.92 -12.00 -13.40
C ILE A 70 5.15 -11.25 -14.70
N GLU A 71 5.21 -12.00 -15.79
CA GLU A 71 5.23 -11.47 -17.14
C GLU A 71 3.93 -11.85 -17.83
N GLY A 72 3.38 -10.93 -18.62
CA GLY A 72 2.14 -11.19 -19.34
C GLY A 72 1.70 -10.04 -20.22
N ALA A 73 0.73 -10.31 -21.08
CA ALA A 73 0.11 -9.30 -21.94
C ALA A 73 -0.98 -8.55 -21.17
N VAL A 74 -0.95 -7.22 -21.21
CA VAL A 74 -2.03 -6.40 -20.67
C VAL A 74 -3.21 -6.40 -21.63
N ARG A 75 -4.42 -6.52 -21.09
CA ARG A 75 -5.65 -6.54 -21.87
C ARG A 75 -6.74 -5.72 -21.18
N ALA A 76 -7.38 -4.84 -21.93
CA ALA A 76 -8.60 -4.18 -21.47
C ALA A 76 -9.72 -5.22 -21.18
N ASP A 77 -10.33 -5.12 -19.99
CA ASP A 77 -11.53 -5.87 -19.62
C ASP A 77 -12.41 -5.01 -18.71
N ALA A 78 -13.58 -4.62 -19.19
CA ALA A 78 -14.51 -3.77 -18.45
C ALA A 78 -15.03 -4.38 -17.13
N ARG A 79 -14.84 -5.69 -16.94
CA ARG A 79 -15.22 -6.40 -15.71
C ARG A 79 -14.08 -6.45 -14.69
N ALA A 80 -12.84 -6.20 -15.13
CA ALA A 80 -11.68 -6.20 -14.24
C ALA A 80 -11.66 -4.92 -13.39
N PRO A 81 -11.34 -5.01 -12.09
CA PRO A 81 -11.06 -3.82 -11.28
C PRO A 81 -9.95 -2.99 -11.93
N GLY A 82 -10.22 -1.72 -12.21
CA GLY A 82 -9.28 -0.83 -12.93
C GLY A 82 -9.40 -0.87 -14.46
N GLY A 83 -10.26 -1.72 -15.03
CA GLY A 83 -10.54 -1.80 -16.47
C GLY A 83 -9.53 -2.60 -17.30
N TYR A 84 -8.51 -3.15 -16.64
CA TYR A 84 -7.45 -3.94 -17.27
C TYR A 84 -7.13 -5.18 -16.43
N GLU A 85 -6.73 -6.24 -17.10
CA GLU A 85 -6.12 -7.41 -16.50
C GLU A 85 -4.86 -7.81 -17.28
N MET A 86 -4.14 -8.81 -16.77
CA MET A 86 -2.93 -9.31 -17.42
C MET A 86 -3.01 -10.81 -17.64
N ASP A 87 -2.83 -11.25 -18.88
CA ASP A 87 -2.73 -12.67 -19.24
C ASP A 87 -1.29 -13.14 -19.01
N VAL A 88 -1.09 -13.94 -17.96
CA VAL A 88 0.23 -14.34 -17.47
C VAL A 88 0.87 -15.39 -18.39
N THR A 89 2.08 -15.10 -18.83
CA THR A 89 2.94 -15.98 -19.62
C THR A 89 4.06 -16.61 -18.81
N ASP A 90 4.50 -15.96 -17.73
CA ASP A 90 5.54 -16.46 -16.84
C ASP A 90 5.34 -16.00 -15.39
N LEU A 91 5.76 -16.84 -14.44
CA LEU A 91 5.75 -16.57 -13.00
C LEU A 91 7.06 -17.01 -12.35
N GLU A 92 7.71 -16.06 -11.67
CA GLU A 92 8.83 -16.30 -10.79
C GLU A 92 8.40 -16.03 -9.33
N VAL A 93 8.76 -16.95 -8.42
CA VAL A 93 8.60 -16.74 -6.98
C VAL A 93 9.91 -16.23 -6.39
N VAL A 94 9.90 -14.98 -5.94
CA VAL A 94 11.08 -14.31 -5.35
C VAL A 94 11.22 -14.68 -3.87
N GLY A 95 10.11 -14.72 -3.15
CA GLY A 95 10.09 -14.96 -1.71
C GLY A 95 8.75 -15.54 -1.26
N PRO A 96 8.69 -16.83 -0.90
CA PRO A 96 7.44 -17.44 -0.43
C PRO A 96 6.99 -16.81 0.89
N ALA A 97 5.68 -16.66 1.05
CA ALA A 97 5.07 -16.27 2.32
C ALA A 97 4.21 -17.42 2.86
N THR A 98 4.40 -17.75 4.13
CA THR A 98 3.58 -18.71 4.87
C THR A 98 2.98 -18.03 6.10
N ASP A 99 1.83 -18.55 6.56
CA ASP A 99 1.20 -18.15 7.82
C ASP A 99 0.92 -16.64 7.97
N TYR A 100 0.58 -15.97 6.86
CA TYR A 100 0.24 -14.55 6.89
C TYR A 100 -0.96 -14.30 7.83
N PRO A 101 -0.82 -13.48 8.88
CA PRO A 101 -1.77 -13.45 9.99
C PRO A 101 -3.10 -12.77 9.65
N ILE A 102 -3.14 -11.91 8.62
CA ILE A 102 -4.34 -11.18 8.21
C ILE A 102 -4.99 -11.93 7.05
N THR A 103 -5.67 -13.02 7.39
CA THR A 103 -6.39 -13.86 6.42
C THR A 103 -7.60 -13.12 5.81
N PRO A 104 -8.18 -13.57 4.68
CA PRO A 104 -9.35 -12.96 4.03
C PRO A 104 -10.67 -12.97 4.83
N LYS A 105 -10.63 -13.29 6.13
CA LYS A 105 -11.77 -13.21 7.04
C LYS A 105 -11.82 -11.84 7.71
N SER A 106 -12.98 -11.49 8.25
CA SER A 106 -13.10 -10.28 9.07
C SER A 106 -12.28 -10.42 10.35
N HIS A 107 -11.53 -9.37 10.71
CA HIS A 107 -10.76 -9.28 11.95
C HIS A 107 -11.16 -8.00 12.70
N GLY A 108 -11.11 -8.05 14.03
CA GLY A 108 -11.36 -6.88 14.87
C GLY A 108 -10.28 -5.79 14.70
N VAL A 109 -10.63 -4.54 15.00
CA VAL A 109 -9.72 -3.40 14.83
C VAL A 109 -8.47 -3.53 15.70
N ASP A 110 -8.60 -4.01 16.95
CA ASP A 110 -7.47 -4.19 17.86
C ASP A 110 -6.44 -5.19 17.30
N PHE A 111 -6.91 -6.35 16.81
CA PHE A 111 -6.06 -7.35 16.15
C PHE A 111 -5.28 -6.77 14.96
N LEU A 112 -5.94 -5.91 14.17
CA LEU A 112 -5.37 -5.26 13.00
C LEU A 112 -4.40 -4.12 13.37
N LEU A 113 -4.64 -3.41 14.47
CA LEU A 113 -3.75 -2.38 14.99
C LEU A 113 -2.46 -2.98 15.56
N ASP A 114 -2.52 -4.10 16.28
CA ASP A 114 -1.34 -4.85 16.71
C ASP A 114 -0.44 -5.26 15.53
N ARG A 115 -1.07 -5.46 14.36
CA ARG A 115 -0.41 -5.86 13.11
C ARG A 115 -0.41 -4.72 12.10
N ARG A 116 -0.39 -3.46 12.56
CA ARG A 116 -0.50 -2.30 11.67
C ARG A 116 0.54 -2.32 10.54
N HIS A 117 1.77 -2.73 10.86
CA HIS A 117 2.89 -2.87 9.93
C HIS A 117 2.61 -3.81 8.74
N LEU A 118 1.68 -4.76 8.88
CA LEU A 118 1.18 -5.61 7.78
C LEU A 118 -0.14 -5.08 7.22
N TRP A 119 -1.05 -4.62 8.09
CA TRP A 119 -2.38 -4.20 7.71
C TRP A 119 -2.40 -2.99 6.77
N ILE A 120 -1.38 -2.12 6.83
CA ILE A 120 -1.21 -1.00 5.88
C ILE A 120 -1.21 -1.44 4.40
N ARG A 121 -0.94 -2.72 4.12
CA ARG A 121 -0.87 -3.31 2.78
C ARG A 121 -2.23 -3.73 2.22
N SER A 122 -3.28 -3.76 3.05
CA SER A 122 -4.64 -4.07 2.62
C SER A 122 -5.24 -2.94 1.78
N GLU A 123 -6.10 -3.28 0.83
CA GLU A 123 -6.70 -2.33 -0.13
C GLU A 123 -7.26 -1.06 0.52
N ARG A 124 -8.09 -1.22 1.56
CA ARG A 124 -8.69 -0.06 2.26
C ARG A 124 -7.64 0.82 2.94
N GLN A 125 -6.63 0.22 3.57
CA GLN A 125 -5.60 0.97 4.29
C GLN A 125 -4.65 1.68 3.33
N HIS A 126 -4.30 1.01 2.24
CA HIS A 126 -3.55 1.59 1.14
C HIS A 126 -4.28 2.79 0.53
N ALA A 127 -5.58 2.67 0.24
CA ALA A 127 -6.40 3.77 -0.26
C ALA A 127 -6.43 4.97 0.70
N VAL A 128 -6.63 4.72 2.00
CA VAL A 128 -6.61 5.78 3.04
C VAL A 128 -5.27 6.51 3.08
N LEU A 129 -4.15 5.79 2.95
CA LEU A 129 -2.82 6.40 2.93
C LEU A 129 -2.59 7.25 1.68
N ARG A 130 -3.04 6.81 0.51
CA ARG A 130 -2.97 7.59 -0.74
C ARG A 130 -3.81 8.86 -0.68
N VAL A 131 -5.02 8.77 -0.12
CA VAL A 131 -5.88 9.96 0.11
C VAL A 131 -5.21 10.91 1.10
N ARG A 132 -4.68 10.40 2.22
CA ARG A 132 -3.94 11.22 3.20
C ARG A 132 -2.76 11.96 2.55
N HIS A 133 -1.97 11.26 1.74
CA HIS A 133 -0.86 11.86 1.00
C HIS A 133 -1.35 12.99 0.08
N THR A 134 -2.40 12.72 -0.70
CA THR A 134 -2.99 13.69 -1.64
C THR A 134 -3.49 14.95 -0.92
N VAL A 135 -4.19 14.79 0.21
CA VAL A 135 -4.69 15.91 1.01
C VAL A 135 -3.53 16.76 1.55
N ILE A 136 -2.51 16.11 2.13
CA ILE A 136 -1.33 16.83 2.65
C ILE A 136 -0.62 17.59 1.54
N ASN A 137 -0.45 16.96 0.37
CA ASN A 137 0.21 17.60 -0.77
C ASN A 137 -0.60 18.80 -1.29
N ALA A 138 -1.92 18.64 -1.47
CA ALA A 138 -2.79 19.72 -1.92
C ALA A 138 -2.79 20.93 -0.97
N VAL A 139 -2.78 20.69 0.35
CA VAL A 139 -2.66 21.77 1.34
C VAL A 139 -1.32 22.50 1.20
N ARG A 140 -0.21 21.77 1.06
CA ARG A 140 1.12 22.37 0.86
C ARG A 140 1.18 23.18 -0.43
N ASP A 141 0.71 22.62 -1.54
CA ASP A 141 0.69 23.30 -2.85
C ASP A 141 -0.14 24.58 -2.81
N PHE A 142 -1.29 24.58 -2.13
CA PHE A 142 -2.13 25.76 -1.95
C PHE A 142 -1.36 26.93 -1.29
N PHE A 143 -0.60 26.64 -0.23
CA PHE A 143 0.20 27.64 0.50
C PHE A 143 1.44 28.08 -0.28
N ASN A 144 2.16 27.12 -0.89
CA ASN A 144 3.34 27.41 -1.72
C ASN A 144 3.01 28.35 -2.87
N GLN A 145 1.88 28.13 -3.56
CA GLN A 145 1.42 28.98 -4.67
C GLN A 145 1.04 30.41 -4.23
N ARG A 146 0.94 30.66 -2.93
CA ARG A 146 0.59 31.97 -2.34
C ARG A 146 1.77 32.63 -1.63
N GLY A 147 2.98 32.10 -1.79
CA GLY A 147 4.20 32.66 -1.23
C GLY A 147 4.36 32.44 0.28
N PHE A 148 3.58 31.53 0.88
CA PHE A 148 3.82 31.09 2.25
C PHE A 148 5.10 30.25 2.30
N ILE A 149 5.85 30.37 3.39
CA ILE A 149 7.05 29.58 3.66
C ILE A 149 6.74 28.62 4.81
N LEU A 150 7.11 27.35 4.66
CA LEU A 150 7.00 26.36 5.73
C LEU A 150 7.97 26.72 6.86
N ALA A 151 7.45 26.88 8.07
CA ALA A 151 8.21 27.00 9.31
C ALA A 151 7.94 25.78 10.19
N ASP A 152 8.98 24.97 10.44
CA ASP A 152 8.89 23.82 11.34
C ASP A 152 9.11 24.26 12.79
N THR A 153 8.07 24.12 13.62
CA THR A 153 8.08 24.51 15.04
C THR A 153 8.60 23.38 15.94
N PRO A 154 9.20 23.68 17.11
CA PRO A 154 9.74 22.64 17.99
C PRO A 154 8.66 21.72 18.56
N VAL A 155 8.99 20.42 18.69
CA VAL A 155 8.10 19.41 19.29
C VAL A 155 8.23 19.37 20.81
N PHE A 156 9.45 19.56 21.35
CA PHE A 156 9.65 19.78 22.77
C PHE A 156 9.49 21.26 23.11
N THR A 157 8.59 21.55 24.04
CA THR A 157 8.27 22.91 24.47
C THR A 157 8.25 22.99 26.01
N PRO A 158 8.71 24.10 26.60
CA PRO A 158 8.54 24.34 28.04
C PRO A 158 7.14 24.86 28.39
N ALA A 159 6.35 25.27 27.38
CA ALA A 159 5.07 25.97 27.56
C ALA A 159 3.86 25.09 27.21
N ALA A 160 2.76 25.31 27.91
CA ALA A 160 1.44 24.78 27.57
C ALA A 160 0.78 25.71 26.54
N CYS A 161 0.29 25.15 25.42
CA CYS A 161 -0.33 25.96 24.36
C CYS A 161 -1.86 26.05 24.54
N GLU A 162 -2.53 24.93 24.85
CA GLU A 162 -3.99 24.83 24.90
C GLU A 162 -4.52 24.47 26.30
N GLY A 163 -3.67 24.59 27.32
CA GLY A 163 -3.96 24.26 28.71
C GLY A 163 -3.11 23.11 29.26
N THR A 164 -3.21 22.86 30.56
CA THR A 164 -2.28 22.00 31.29
C THR A 164 -2.74 20.55 31.47
N THR A 165 -3.98 20.23 31.13
CA THR A 165 -4.61 18.94 31.47
C THR A 165 -4.22 17.78 30.54
N THR A 166 -3.77 18.07 29.32
CA THR A 166 -3.41 17.08 28.29
C THR A 166 -1.92 17.10 27.92
N LEU A 167 -1.08 17.66 28.79
CA LEU A 167 0.37 17.73 28.58
C LEU A 167 1.02 16.36 28.77
N PHE A 168 1.95 16.02 27.88
CA PHE A 168 2.78 14.82 28.01
C PHE A 168 4.20 15.20 28.45
N PRO A 169 4.55 15.02 29.74
CA PRO A 169 5.87 15.38 30.25
C PRO A 169 6.95 14.42 29.76
N VAL A 170 8.11 14.96 29.44
CA VAL A 170 9.31 14.24 29.00
C VAL A 170 10.49 14.75 29.82
N SER A 171 11.25 13.82 30.41
CA SER A 171 12.51 14.17 31.08
C SER A 171 13.49 14.67 30.03
N TYR A 172 13.99 15.90 30.23
CA TYR A 172 14.88 16.57 29.30
C TYR A 172 16.10 17.10 30.05
N PHE A 173 17.12 16.25 30.17
CA PHE A 173 18.29 16.47 31.04
C PHE A 173 17.86 16.74 32.48
N ASP A 174 18.31 17.87 33.05
CA ASP A 174 17.96 18.31 34.41
C ASP A 174 16.64 19.09 34.46
N THR A 175 15.88 19.11 33.36
CA THR A 175 14.62 19.84 33.22
C THR A 175 13.50 18.95 32.72
N THR A 176 12.27 19.45 32.73
CA THR A 176 11.12 18.78 32.11
C THR A 176 10.71 19.57 30.87
N ALA A 177 10.57 18.87 29.74
CA ALA A 177 9.93 19.38 28.54
C ALA A 177 8.57 18.71 28.35
N TYR A 178 7.75 19.25 27.47
CA TYR A 178 6.47 18.66 27.10
C TYR A 178 6.41 18.45 25.59
N LEU A 179 5.69 17.41 25.17
CA LEU A 179 5.28 17.31 23.76
C LEU A 179 4.29 18.43 23.44
N THR A 180 4.57 19.18 22.38
CA THR A 180 3.71 20.28 21.96
C THR A 180 2.31 19.79 21.58
N GLN A 181 1.30 20.56 21.99
CA GLN A 181 -0.09 20.39 21.54
C GLN A 181 -0.31 21.10 20.19
N SER A 182 0.39 22.21 19.96
CA SER A 182 0.22 23.09 18.79
C SER A 182 1.47 23.95 18.56
N GLY A 183 1.78 24.23 17.29
CA GLY A 183 2.85 25.16 16.89
C GLY A 183 2.46 26.64 16.95
N GLN A 184 1.23 26.96 17.38
CA GLN A 184 0.65 28.31 17.31
C GLN A 184 1.57 29.42 17.83
N LEU A 185 2.08 29.30 19.06
CA LEU A 185 2.91 30.35 19.68
C LEU A 185 4.20 30.67 18.90
N TYR A 186 4.75 29.68 18.19
CA TYR A 186 5.95 29.87 17.36
C TYR A 186 5.60 30.43 15.97
N ASN A 187 4.43 30.11 15.44
CA ASN A 187 3.96 30.62 14.15
C ASN A 187 3.44 32.07 14.23
N GLU A 188 3.13 32.58 15.43
CA GLU A 188 2.72 33.97 15.66
C GLU A 188 3.90 34.97 15.72
N ALA A 189 5.12 34.48 15.96
CA ALA A 189 6.34 35.29 16.12
C ALA A 189 6.91 35.74 14.77
#